data_AF-A0A7S0T7D1-F1
#
_entry.id   AF-A0A7S0T7D1-F1
#
_cell.length_a   1.000
_cell.length_b   1.000
_cell.length_c   1.000
_cell.angle_alpha   90.00
_cell.angle_beta   90.00
_cell.angle_gamma   90.00
#
_symmetry.space_group_name_H-M   'P 1'
#
loop_
_entity.id
_entity.type
_entity.pdbx_description
1 polymer ?
#
loop_
_entity_poly.entity_id
_entity_poly.type
_entity_poly.pdbx_seq_one_letter_code
_entity_poly.pdbx_strand_id
1 'polypeptide(L)'
;MAVNIPLVEAAGVSGASRLPQSYPGEMIVLERSGVECEMVDAVSKWKSVKGVMFLTSLRLVFVVDVKELAKSRYESVEFPLQGVWDEELKQPIFGCNHIKFTSQFYDGQPFEGTLVIKMYFTRGGVGTFVPALNWALTQARRALQRVPQMQPGPYFAPSCLLFLNNNNNCHHSFPRLTFKL
;
A
#
# COMPACT_ATOMS: atom_id res chain seq x y z
N MET A 1 4.95 1.30 5.95
CA MET A 1 5.03 -0.01 5.25
C MET A 1 5.87 -0.92 6.12
N ALA A 2 5.42 -2.16 6.27
CA ALA A 2 6.17 -3.23 6.92
C ALA A 2 6.10 -4.51 6.08
N VAL A 3 7.20 -5.26 6.03
CA VAL A 3 7.21 -6.63 5.49
C VAL A 3 6.94 -7.65 6.60
N ASN A 4 6.49 -8.84 6.20
CA ASN A 4 6.22 -9.99 7.06
C ASN A 4 5.23 -9.68 8.18
N ILE A 5 4.14 -8.97 7.84
CA ILE A 5 3.03 -8.78 8.75
C ILE A 5 2.38 -10.12 9.11
N PRO A 6 1.79 -10.24 10.31
CA PRO A 6 1.11 -11.46 10.72
C PRO A 6 -0.06 -11.81 9.80
N LEU A 7 -0.15 -13.09 9.48
CA LEU A 7 -1.21 -13.68 8.68
C LEU A 7 -2.02 -14.67 9.52
N VAL A 8 -3.30 -14.78 9.23
CA VAL A 8 -4.23 -15.73 9.84
C VAL A 8 -4.61 -16.77 8.79
N GLU A 9 -4.57 -18.05 9.16
CA GLU A 9 -5.07 -19.13 8.30
C GLU A 9 -6.60 -19.08 8.26
N ALA A 10 -7.16 -18.93 7.06
CA ALA A 10 -8.61 -18.92 6.85
C ALA A 10 -9.10 -20.36 6.66
N ALA A 11 -9.59 -20.98 7.72
CA ALA A 11 -10.25 -22.28 7.61
C ALA A 11 -11.53 -22.15 6.74
N GLY A 12 -11.55 -22.83 5.59
CA GLY A 12 -12.77 -23.04 4.79
C GLY A 12 -13.09 -22.00 3.70
N VAL A 13 -12.23 -21.00 3.44
CA VAL A 13 -12.44 -20.04 2.35
C VAL A 13 -11.59 -20.42 1.14
N SER A 14 -12.23 -20.85 0.06
CA SER A 14 -11.58 -21.20 -1.20
C SER A 14 -11.03 -19.95 -1.90
N GLY A 15 -9.73 -19.66 -1.77
CA GLY A 15 -9.07 -18.61 -2.56
C GLY A 15 -7.81 -18.04 -1.92
N ALA A 16 -7.83 -17.82 -0.61
CA ALA A 16 -6.68 -17.38 0.17
C ALA A 16 -6.61 -18.22 1.45
N SER A 17 -5.68 -19.19 1.50
CA SER A 17 -5.40 -19.92 2.75
C SER A 17 -4.95 -18.95 3.85
N ARG A 18 -4.37 -17.80 3.47
CA ARG A 18 -3.75 -16.82 4.38
C ARG A 18 -4.34 -15.43 4.18
N LEU A 19 -4.93 -14.89 5.24
CA LEU A 19 -5.48 -13.54 5.29
C LEU A 19 -4.59 -12.65 6.13
N PRO A 20 -4.52 -11.33 5.84
CA PRO A 20 -3.85 -10.40 6.74
C PRO A 20 -4.58 -10.33 8.08
N GLN A 21 -3.82 -10.35 9.18
CA GLN A 21 -4.39 -10.07 10.49
C GLN A 21 -4.89 -8.63 10.52
N SER A 22 -6.21 -8.45 10.63
CA SER A 22 -6.85 -7.13 10.63
C SER A 22 -6.65 -6.43 11.97
N TYR A 23 -6.43 -5.12 11.94
CA TYR A 23 -6.49 -4.27 13.14
C TYR A 23 -7.93 -4.16 13.66
N PRO A 24 -8.15 -3.83 14.95
CA PRO A 24 -9.49 -3.57 15.47
C PRO A 24 -10.22 -2.50 14.64
N GLY A 25 -11.38 -2.86 14.10
CA GLY A 25 -12.19 -1.97 13.24
C GLY A 25 -11.70 -1.84 11.78
N GLU A 26 -10.62 -2.52 11.40
CA GLU A 26 -10.21 -2.63 10.00
C GLU A 26 -11.13 -3.60 9.25
N MET A 27 -11.56 -3.21 8.05
CA MET A 27 -12.42 -4.03 7.19
C MET A 27 -11.71 -4.34 5.89
N ILE A 28 -11.73 -5.60 5.46
CA ILE A 28 -11.27 -6.00 4.12
C ILE A 28 -12.35 -5.56 3.12
N VAL A 29 -11.98 -4.68 2.20
CA VAL A 29 -12.87 -4.12 1.17
C VAL A 29 -12.86 -4.98 -0.08
N LEU A 30 -11.69 -5.45 -0.49
CA LEU A 30 -11.52 -6.18 -1.74
C LEU A 30 -10.30 -7.11 -1.69
N GLU A 31 -10.40 -8.27 -2.33
CA GLU A 31 -9.29 -9.20 -2.56
C GLU A 31 -9.10 -9.41 -4.07
N ARG A 32 -7.84 -9.48 -4.53
CA ARG A 32 -7.48 -9.86 -5.90
C ARG A 32 -6.30 -10.83 -5.91
N SER A 33 -6.54 -12.05 -6.38
CA SER A 33 -5.50 -13.05 -6.64
C SER A 33 -4.83 -12.86 -8.00
N GLY A 34 -3.63 -13.44 -8.16
CA GLY A 34 -2.87 -13.34 -9.40
C GLY A 34 -2.33 -11.94 -9.67
N VAL A 35 -2.03 -11.20 -8.59
CA VAL A 35 -1.31 -9.94 -8.68
C VAL A 35 0.17 -10.23 -8.55
N GLU A 36 0.99 -9.64 -9.40
CA GLU A 36 2.44 -9.66 -9.28
C GLU A 36 2.91 -8.36 -8.63
N CYS A 37 3.78 -8.45 -7.63
CA CYS A 37 4.32 -7.30 -6.91
C CYS A 37 5.82 -7.17 -7.16
N GLU A 38 6.23 -6.02 -7.67
CA GLU A 38 7.62 -5.60 -7.84
C GLU A 38 7.88 -4.41 -6.91
N MET A 39 8.95 -4.48 -6.13
CA MET A 39 9.40 -3.42 -5.25
C MET A 39 10.79 -2.96 -5.66
N VAL A 40 10.97 -1.65 -5.77
CA VAL A 40 12.23 -1.01 -6.17
C VAL A 40 12.54 0.08 -5.16
N ASP A 41 13.63 -0.07 -4.44
CA ASP A 41 14.16 0.95 -3.54
C ASP A 41 15.29 1.74 -4.24
N ALA A 42 16.01 2.60 -3.52
CA ALA A 42 17.07 3.42 -4.10
C ALA A 42 18.31 2.63 -4.58
N VAL A 43 18.55 1.43 -4.04
CA VAL A 43 19.78 0.63 -4.24
C VAL A 43 19.50 -0.71 -4.90
N SER A 44 18.30 -1.25 -4.72
CA SER A 44 17.95 -2.62 -5.01
C SER A 44 16.57 -2.73 -5.67
N LYS A 45 16.48 -3.65 -6.60
CA LYS A 45 15.23 -4.07 -7.23
C LYS A 45 14.91 -5.49 -6.76
N TRP A 46 13.82 -5.62 -6.04
CA TRP A 46 13.34 -6.91 -5.57
C TRP A 46 12.63 -7.65 -6.71
N LYS A 47 12.77 -8.98 -6.74
CA LYS A 47 12.19 -9.81 -7.79
C LYS A 47 10.67 -9.77 -7.71
N SER A 48 10.02 -9.68 -8.88
CA SER A 48 8.57 -9.78 -8.98
C SER A 48 8.08 -11.14 -8.50
N VAL A 49 7.11 -11.16 -7.59
CA VAL A 49 6.50 -12.38 -7.05
C VAL A 49 4.98 -12.32 -7.17
N LYS A 50 4.34 -13.48 -7.37
CA LYS A 50 2.88 -13.60 -7.45
C LYS A 50 2.26 -13.75 -6.05
N GLY A 51 1.05 -13.24 -5.93
CA GLY A 51 0.31 -13.27 -4.68
C GLY A 51 -1.11 -12.75 -4.80
N VAL A 52 -1.66 -12.47 -3.63
CA VAL A 52 -2.98 -11.92 -3.41
C VAL A 52 -2.84 -10.52 -2.84
N MET A 53 -3.52 -9.57 -3.46
CA MET A 53 -3.63 -8.18 -3.01
C MET A 53 -4.96 -7.98 -2.29
N PHE A 54 -4.88 -7.50 -1.06
CA PHE A 54 -6.00 -7.07 -0.24
C PHE A 54 -6.02 -5.56 -0.18
N LEU A 55 -7.19 -4.97 -0.41
CA LEU A 55 -7.48 -3.59 -0.06
C LEU A 55 -8.32 -3.61 1.21
N THR A 56 -7.84 -2.97 2.27
CA THR A 56 -8.60 -2.76 3.50
C THR A 56 -9.00 -1.30 3.65
N SER A 57 -9.75 -0.98 4.70
CA SER A 57 -10.08 0.39 5.07
C SER A 57 -8.86 1.24 5.48
N LEU A 58 -7.73 0.61 5.83
CA LEU A 58 -6.54 1.29 6.38
C LEU A 58 -5.29 1.15 5.51
N ARG A 59 -5.14 0.05 4.77
CA ARG A 59 -3.90 -0.31 4.07
C ARG A 59 -4.18 -1.19 2.86
N LEU A 60 -3.22 -1.21 1.95
CA LEU A 60 -3.04 -2.30 1.00
C LEU A 60 -2.22 -3.39 1.67
N VAL A 61 -2.52 -4.65 1.41
CA VAL A 61 -1.69 -5.77 1.85
C VAL A 61 -1.46 -6.72 0.69
N PHE A 62 -0.20 -7.03 0.42
CA PHE A 62 0.16 -8.09 -0.49
C PHE A 62 0.59 -9.33 0.29
N VAL A 63 0.03 -10.48 -0.03
CA VAL A 63 0.41 -11.79 0.53
C VAL A 63 0.95 -12.65 -0.60
N VAL A 64 2.19 -13.13 -0.45
CA VAL A 64 2.85 -13.96 -1.45
C VAL A 64 2.15 -15.31 -1.58
N ASP A 65 2.03 -15.83 -2.79
CA ASP A 65 1.52 -17.17 -3.01
C ASP A 65 2.48 -18.20 -2.40
N VAL A 66 1.95 -19.25 -1.76
CA VAL A 66 2.77 -20.29 -1.10
C VAL A 66 3.83 -20.87 -2.05
N LYS A 67 3.49 -20.99 -3.34
CA LYS A 67 4.37 -21.51 -4.40
C LYS A 67 5.55 -20.58 -4.74
N GLU A 68 5.44 -19.29 -4.44
CA GLU A 68 6.46 -18.28 -4.72
C GLU A 68 7.30 -17.92 -3.48
N LEU A 69 6.95 -18.42 -2.28
CA LEU A 69 7.66 -18.12 -1.03
C LEU A 69 9.15 -18.42 -1.12
N ALA A 70 9.54 -19.56 -1.71
CA ALA A 70 10.95 -19.95 -1.86
C ALA A 70 11.77 -18.96 -2.72
N LYS A 71 11.11 -18.15 -3.55
CA LYS A 71 11.76 -17.13 -4.40
C LYS A 71 11.63 -15.72 -3.83
N SER A 72 10.79 -15.54 -2.81
CA SER A 72 10.47 -14.24 -2.23
C SER A 72 11.40 -13.92 -1.07
N ARG A 73 11.64 -12.62 -0.85
CA ARG A 73 12.36 -12.11 0.34
C ARG A 73 11.43 -11.85 1.53
N TYR A 74 10.13 -11.96 1.30
CA TYR A 74 9.07 -11.62 2.26
C TYR A 74 7.85 -12.51 2.01
N GLU A 75 7.04 -12.75 3.03
CA GLU A 75 5.80 -13.52 2.91
C GLU A 75 4.57 -12.63 2.71
N SER A 76 4.62 -11.44 3.28
CA SER A 76 3.58 -10.44 3.22
C SER A 76 4.18 -9.04 3.28
N VAL A 77 3.46 -8.03 2.80
CA VAL A 77 3.86 -6.63 2.92
C VAL A 77 2.63 -5.74 2.98
N GLU A 78 2.64 -4.76 3.87
CA GLU A 78 1.56 -3.78 4.01
C GLU A 78 1.94 -2.38 3.54
N PHE A 79 1.03 -1.66 2.92
CA PHE A 79 1.19 -0.26 2.54
C PHE A 79 0.06 0.57 3.17
N PRO A 80 0.32 1.28 4.29
CA PRO A 80 -0.66 2.17 4.90
C PRO A 80 -1.16 3.21 3.89
N LEU A 81 -2.48 3.36 3.72
CA LEU A 81 -3.05 4.27 2.72
C LEU A 81 -2.63 5.72 2.93
N GLN A 82 -2.35 6.11 4.17
CA GLN A 82 -1.86 7.44 4.55
C GLN A 82 -0.44 7.70 4.05
N GLY A 83 0.37 6.66 3.90
CA GLY A 83 1.76 6.71 3.45
C GLY A 83 1.94 6.33 1.98
N VAL A 84 0.86 6.35 1.18
CA VAL A 84 0.87 6.04 -0.26
C VAL A 84 0.64 7.32 -1.08
N TRP A 85 1.53 7.57 -2.04
CA TRP A 85 1.44 8.72 -2.95
C TRP A 85 1.99 8.38 -4.35
N ASP A 86 1.87 9.33 -5.27
CA ASP A 86 2.23 9.19 -6.69
C ASP A 86 1.62 7.95 -7.36
N GLU A 87 0.35 7.66 -7.02
CA GLU A 87 -0.37 6.55 -7.62
C GLU A 87 -0.70 6.79 -9.10
N GLU A 88 -0.33 5.84 -9.96
CA GLU A 88 -0.48 5.89 -11.40
C GLU A 88 -0.95 4.54 -11.94
N LEU A 89 -1.95 4.54 -12.82
CA LEU A 89 -2.44 3.35 -13.52
C LEU A 89 -1.90 3.40 -14.93
N LYS A 90 -1.21 2.33 -15.32
CA LYS A 90 -0.71 2.15 -16.68
C LYS A 90 -1.48 1.02 -17.35
N GLN A 91 -2.10 1.36 -18.48
CA GLN A 91 -2.90 0.44 -19.29
C GLN A 91 -2.29 0.26 -20.67
N PRO A 92 -1.23 -0.56 -20.78
CA PRO A 92 -0.60 -0.80 -22.07
C PRO A 92 -1.58 -1.53 -23.00
N ILE A 93 -1.55 -1.19 -24.29
CA ILE A 93 -2.33 -1.88 -25.36
C ILE A 93 -1.95 -3.37 -25.42
N PHE A 94 -0.65 -3.65 -25.24
CA PHE A 94 -0.11 -5.00 -25.16
C PHE A 94 0.49 -5.24 -23.78
N GLY A 95 -0.07 -6.18 -23.02
CA GLY A 95 0.43 -6.57 -21.70
C GLY A 95 -0.63 -6.47 -20.61
N CYS A 96 -0.18 -6.55 -19.35
CA CYS A 96 -1.06 -6.47 -18.19
C CYS A 96 -1.12 -5.04 -17.65
N ASN A 97 -2.31 -4.63 -17.21
CA ASN A 97 -2.48 -3.38 -16.49
C ASN A 97 -1.71 -3.43 -15.17
N HIS A 98 -1.09 -2.32 -14.80
CA HIS A 98 -0.40 -2.23 -13.52
C HIS A 98 -0.62 -0.89 -12.84
N ILE A 99 -0.60 -0.93 -11.51
CA ILE A 99 -0.64 0.25 -10.67
C ILE A 99 0.76 0.47 -10.12
N LYS A 100 1.27 1.67 -10.28
CA LYS A 100 2.51 2.14 -9.67
C LYS A 100 2.16 3.11 -8.53
N PHE A 101 2.85 3.03 -7.42
CA PHE A 101 2.77 4.03 -6.36
C PHE A 101 4.05 4.03 -5.54
N THR A 102 4.23 5.06 -4.72
CA THR A 102 5.35 5.19 -3.80
C THR A 102 4.83 5.02 -2.38
N SER A 103 5.62 4.41 -1.49
CA SER A 103 5.26 4.22 -0.09
C SER A 103 6.40 4.55 0.86
N GLN A 104 6.05 5.13 2.00
CA GLN A 104 6.95 5.27 3.15
C GLN A 104 7.02 3.93 3.91
N PHE A 105 8.19 3.62 4.45
CA PHE A 105 8.45 2.45 5.28
C PHE A 105 8.91 2.86 6.67
N TYR A 106 8.69 1.98 7.64
CA TYR A 106 9.13 2.20 9.02
C TYR A 106 10.63 1.94 9.17
N ASP A 107 11.23 2.48 10.24
CA ASP A 107 12.62 2.21 10.57
C ASP A 107 12.87 0.71 10.78
N GLY A 108 14.03 0.23 10.37
CA GLY A 108 14.43 -1.18 10.49
C GLY A 108 13.90 -2.10 9.37
N GLN A 109 13.21 -1.56 8.36
CA GLN A 109 12.86 -2.31 7.16
C GLN A 109 14.06 -2.44 6.22
N PRO A 110 14.13 -3.51 5.38
CA PRO A 110 15.27 -3.80 4.52
C PRO A 110 15.28 -2.97 3.22
N PHE A 111 14.92 -1.68 3.30
CA PHE A 111 14.83 -0.78 2.14
C PHE A 111 15.61 0.51 2.41
N GLU A 112 16.10 1.11 1.33
CA GLU A 112 16.83 2.38 1.39
C GLU A 112 16.16 3.44 0.51
N GLY A 113 16.11 4.68 1.02
CA GLY A 113 15.59 5.82 0.28
C GLY A 113 14.08 5.72 -0.02
N THR A 114 13.70 5.92 -1.29
CA THR A 114 12.30 5.93 -1.71
C THR A 114 11.89 4.59 -2.28
N LEU A 115 10.82 4.00 -1.76
CA LEU A 115 10.29 2.71 -2.23
C LEU A 115 9.18 2.91 -3.25
N VAL A 116 9.42 2.44 -4.47
CA VAL A 116 8.46 2.41 -5.58
C VAL A 116 7.92 1.00 -5.74
N ILE A 117 6.60 0.88 -5.76
CA ILE A 117 5.89 -0.39 -5.88
C ILE A 117 5.15 -0.41 -7.21
N LYS A 118 5.19 -1.56 -7.89
CA LYS A 118 4.37 -1.86 -9.06
C LYS A 118 3.59 -3.14 -8.84
N MET A 119 2.28 -3.06 -9.01
CA MET A 119 1.37 -4.20 -8.94
C MET A 119 0.83 -4.51 -10.33
N TYR A 120 1.15 -5.67 -10.89
CA TYR A 120 0.65 -6.11 -12.19
C TYR A 120 -0.55 -7.04 -12.02
N PHE A 121 -1.67 -6.71 -12.69
CA PHE A 121 -2.93 -7.44 -12.60
C PHE A 121 -3.01 -8.49 -13.73
N THR A 122 -2.32 -9.61 -13.56
CA THR A 122 -2.18 -10.64 -14.61
C THR A 122 -3.48 -11.38 -14.93
N ARG A 123 -4.44 -11.41 -13.99
CA ARG A 123 -5.76 -12.05 -14.14
C ARG A 123 -6.89 -11.03 -14.35
N GLY A 124 -6.56 -9.77 -14.66
CA GLY A 124 -7.54 -8.69 -14.79
C GLY A 124 -8.03 -8.15 -13.43
N GLY A 125 -9.26 -7.63 -13.39
CA GLY A 125 -9.86 -7.08 -12.16
C GLY A 125 -9.40 -5.67 -11.75
N VAL A 126 -8.42 -5.09 -12.46
CA VAL A 126 -7.92 -3.73 -12.21
C VAL A 126 -9.03 -2.67 -12.31
N GLY A 127 -10.01 -2.86 -13.21
CA GLY A 127 -11.11 -1.91 -13.43
C GLY A 127 -12.04 -1.77 -12.22
N THR A 128 -12.15 -2.81 -11.38
CA THR A 128 -12.84 -2.72 -10.08
C THR A 128 -11.90 -2.28 -8.96
N PHE A 129 -10.63 -2.65 -9.04
CA PHE A 129 -9.65 -2.37 -8.01
C PHE A 129 -9.33 -0.87 -7.91
N VAL A 130 -9.07 -0.22 -9.05
CA VAL A 130 -8.67 1.19 -9.10
C VAL A 130 -9.73 2.13 -8.53
N PRO A 131 -11.02 2.01 -8.87
CA PRO A 131 -12.06 2.83 -8.23
C PRO A 131 -12.13 2.63 -6.71
N ALA A 132 -12.01 1.39 -6.23
CA ALA A 132 -12.02 1.08 -4.80
C ALA A 132 -10.80 1.67 -4.09
N LEU A 133 -9.61 1.53 -4.68
CA LEU A 133 -8.37 2.12 -4.17
C LEU A 133 -8.48 3.65 -4.12
N ASN A 134 -8.95 4.29 -5.19
CA ASN A 134 -9.13 5.75 -5.25
C ASN A 134 -10.08 6.25 -4.16
N TRP A 135 -11.18 5.53 -3.94
CA TRP A 135 -12.10 5.85 -2.86
C TRP A 135 -11.40 5.73 -1.50
N ALA A 136 -10.70 4.63 -1.24
CA ALA A 136 -10.02 4.39 0.04
C ALA A 136 -8.92 5.44 0.32
N LEU A 137 -8.08 5.76 -0.68
CA LEU A 137 -7.07 6.80 -0.59
C LEU A 137 -7.70 8.18 -0.33
N THR A 138 -8.80 8.50 -1.00
CA THR A 138 -9.53 9.75 -0.77
C THR A 138 -10.04 9.84 0.67
N GLN A 139 -10.58 8.76 1.23
CA GLN A 139 -11.03 8.75 2.62
C GLN A 139 -9.86 8.88 3.59
N ALA A 140 -8.76 8.15 3.38
CA ALA A 140 -7.57 8.22 4.21
C ALA A 140 -6.98 9.65 4.23
N ARG A 141 -6.87 10.29 3.07
CA ARG A 141 -6.39 11.68 2.94
C ARG A 141 -7.31 12.69 3.63
N ARG A 142 -8.63 12.51 3.51
CA ARG A 142 -9.61 13.36 4.22
C ARG A 142 -9.55 13.17 5.73
N ALA A 143 -9.28 11.95 6.22
CA ALA A 143 -9.12 11.70 7.64
C ALA A 143 -7.90 12.42 8.22
N LEU A 144 -6.77 12.43 7.49
CA LEU A 144 -5.57 13.18 7.88
C LEU A 144 -5.82 14.69 7.99
N GLN A 145 -6.60 15.27 7.08
CA GLN A 145 -6.95 16.70 7.13
C GLN A 145 -7.86 17.06 8.31
N ARG A 146 -8.60 16.09 8.86
CA ARG A 146 -9.50 16.29 9.99
C ARG A 146 -8.81 16.16 11.35
N VAL A 147 -7.57 15.70 11.40
CA VAL A 147 -6.77 15.76 12.63
C VAL A 147 -6.58 17.25 12.93
N PRO A 148 -7.23 17.80 13.97
CA PRO A 148 -6.98 19.19 14.36
C PRO A 148 -5.50 19.28 14.68
N GLN A 149 -4.83 20.34 14.22
CA GLN A 149 -3.53 20.74 14.77
C GLN A 149 -3.71 20.79 16.28
N MET A 150 -3.23 19.76 16.97
CA MET A 150 -3.31 19.68 18.42
C MET A 150 -2.45 20.84 18.92
N GLN A 151 -3.08 21.95 19.27
CA GLN A 151 -2.38 23.05 19.94
C GLN A 151 -1.72 22.44 21.17
N PRO A 152 -0.40 22.60 21.36
CA PRO A 152 0.25 22.08 22.56
C PRO A 152 -0.36 22.84 23.75
N GLY A 153 -1.18 22.15 24.54
CA GLY A 153 -1.60 22.65 25.84
C GLY A 153 -0.37 22.86 26.73
N PRO A 154 -0.43 23.74 27.73
CA PRO A 154 0.74 24.23 28.48
C PRO A 154 1.48 23.18 29.34
N TYR A 155 1.17 21.88 29.23
CA TYR A 155 1.71 20.81 30.08
C TYR A 155 2.15 19.54 29.33
N PHE A 156 2.58 19.63 28.08
CA PHE A 156 3.25 18.50 27.43
C PHE A 156 4.71 18.84 27.07
N ALA A 157 5.62 18.23 27.82
CA ALA A 157 7.05 18.21 27.51
C ALA A 157 7.29 17.43 26.18
N PRO A 158 8.26 17.84 25.35
CA PRO A 158 8.43 17.27 24.03
C PRO A 158 9.29 16.01 24.12
N SER A 159 8.66 14.85 23.99
CA SER A 159 9.33 13.69 23.43
C SER A 159 8.39 13.04 22.42
N CYS A 160 8.86 12.97 21.18
CA CYS A 160 8.18 12.40 20.02
C CYS A 160 7.14 13.29 19.32
N LEU A 161 7.62 14.33 18.62
CA LEU A 161 7.01 14.82 17.37
C LEU A 161 8.02 15.70 16.62
N LEU A 162 8.85 15.07 15.81
CA LEU A 162 9.49 15.66 14.63
C LEU A 162 8.97 14.78 13.47
N PHE A 163 8.19 15.28 12.51
CA PHE A 163 8.63 16.22 11.48
C PHE A 163 7.55 17.24 11.10
N LEU A 164 7.87 18.53 11.23
CA LEU A 164 7.37 19.58 10.35
C LEU A 164 8.61 20.25 9.76
N ASN A 165 8.75 20.24 8.43
CA ASN A 165 9.74 21.05 7.75
C ASN A 165 9.16 22.44 7.42
N ASN A 166 10.02 23.44 7.46
CA ASN A 166 9.77 24.84 7.80
C ASN A 166 9.39 25.74 6.61
N ASN A 167 8.77 25.21 5.56
CA ASN A 167 8.38 26.01 4.40
C ASN A 167 6.87 25.84 4.14
N ASN A 168 6.09 26.79 4.63
CA ASN A 168 4.62 26.91 4.56
C ASN A 168 4.04 26.99 3.14
N ASN A 169 4.35 26.05 2.25
CA ASN A 169 3.71 25.90 0.95
C ASN A 169 3.58 24.42 0.57
N CYS A 170 2.38 23.86 0.73
CA CYS A 170 1.99 22.62 0.06
C CYS A 170 0.97 22.96 -1.03
N HIS A 171 1.46 23.37 -2.20
CA HIS A 171 0.66 23.24 -3.42
C HIS A 171 0.62 21.76 -3.79
N HIS A 172 -0.47 21.08 -3.45
CA HIS A 172 -0.76 19.75 -3.98
C HIS A 172 -2.03 19.80 -4.81
N SER A 173 -1.85 20.07 -6.10
CA SER A 173 -2.77 19.54 -7.10
C SER A 173 -2.55 18.04 -7.16
N PHE A 174 -3.39 17.28 -6.46
CA PHE A 174 -3.32 15.83 -6.47
C PHE A 174 -3.84 15.32 -7.82
N PRO A 175 -3.02 14.63 -8.62
CA PRO A 175 -3.53 13.98 -9.81
C PRO A 175 -4.50 12.89 -9.36
N ARG A 176 -5.76 13.02 -9.77
CA ARG A 176 -6.67 11.88 -9.80
C ARG A 176 -6.03 10.86 -10.75
N LEU A 177 -5.99 9.59 -10.34
CA LEU A 177 -5.67 8.47 -11.22
C LEU A 177 -6.53 8.57 -12.49
N THR A 178 -5.95 9.13 -13.55
CA THR A 178 -6.60 9.36 -14.83
C THR A 178 -6.18 8.23 -15.76
N PHE A 179 -7.16 7.73 -16.50
CA PHE A 179 -6.93 6.76 -17.57
C PHE A 179 -6.09 7.47 -18.64
N LYS A 180 -4.79 7.16 -18.72
CA LYS A 180 -3.99 7.46 -19.90
C LYS A 180 -4.01 6.23 -20.79
N LEU A 181 -4.83 6.30 -21.84
CA LEU A 181 -4.83 5.38 -22.98
C LEU A 181 -3.54 5.58 -23.79
#